data_AF-A0A844IGW9-F1
#
_entry.id   AF-A0A844IGW9-F1
#
_cell.length_a   1.000
_cell.length_b   1.000
_cell.length_c   1.000
_cell.angle_alpha   90.00
_cell.angle_beta   90.00
_cell.angle_gamma   90.00
#
_symmetry.space_group_name_H-M   'P 1'
#
loop_
_entity.id
_entity.type
_entity.pdbx_description
1 polymer ?
#
loop_
_entity_poly.entity_id
_entity_poly.type
_entity_poly.pdbx_seq_one_letter_code
_entity_poly.pdbx_strand_id
1 'polypeptide(L)'
;MQEKFFTSKEAAQITGCTLRQIQYWREKGIVVPVISETGTGRSIYYSRSNLVELAAMVYWLSTGISFDIACFILKQLKEQEPELFVSGQGRRFMLLLSQDDSLSLVEFDRKRAIASLDEGKAVIPVWLDVIYQQLAVKLKM
;
A
#
# COMPACT_ATOMS: atom_id res chain seq x y z
N MET A 1 -1.73 11.52 -22.04
CA MET A 1 -2.51 10.26 -21.95
C MET A 1 -3.61 10.52 -20.93
N GLN A 2 -4.90 10.32 -21.26
CA GLN A 2 -6.00 10.58 -20.30
C GLN A 2 -5.85 9.66 -19.09
N GLU A 3 -5.95 10.23 -17.89
CA GLU A 3 -5.90 9.47 -16.65
C GLU A 3 -7.15 8.57 -16.56
N LYS A 4 -6.93 7.25 -16.52
CA LYS A 4 -8.01 6.28 -16.40
C LYS A 4 -8.42 6.16 -14.95
N PHE A 5 -9.71 6.30 -14.70
CA PHE A 5 -10.35 6.19 -13.41
C PHE A 5 -11.13 4.89 -13.28
N PHE A 6 -11.24 4.36 -12.05
CA PHE A 6 -11.85 3.06 -11.77
C PHE A 6 -12.94 3.21 -10.71
N THR A 7 -14.10 2.62 -10.95
CA THR A 7 -15.17 2.52 -9.94
C THR A 7 -14.74 1.66 -8.75
N SER A 8 -15.46 1.73 -7.63
CA SER A 8 -15.20 0.82 -6.48
C SER A 8 -15.25 -0.67 -6.86
N LYS A 9 -16.11 -1.05 -7.81
CA LYS A 9 -16.25 -2.44 -8.27
C LYS A 9 -15.03 -2.89 -9.08
N GLU A 10 -14.57 -2.06 -10.00
CA GLU A 10 -13.35 -2.33 -10.77
C GLU A 10 -12.13 -2.35 -9.86
N ALA A 11 -12.02 -1.37 -8.95
CA ALA A 11 -10.93 -1.32 -7.97
C ALA A 11 -10.87 -2.61 -7.15
N ALA A 12 -12.00 -3.06 -6.57
CA ALA A 12 -12.10 -4.31 -5.83
C ALA A 12 -11.62 -5.51 -6.65
N GLN A 13 -12.09 -5.63 -7.89
CA GLN A 13 -11.72 -6.73 -8.77
C GLN A 13 -10.23 -6.74 -9.12
N ILE A 14 -9.63 -5.57 -9.36
CA ILE A 14 -8.23 -5.45 -9.75
C ILE A 14 -7.29 -5.76 -8.58
N THR A 15 -7.58 -5.18 -7.41
CA THR A 15 -6.71 -5.22 -6.24
C THR A 15 -6.93 -6.44 -5.35
N GLY A 16 -8.07 -7.12 -5.49
CA GLY A 16 -8.48 -8.21 -4.61
C GLY A 16 -9.15 -7.74 -3.31
N CYS A 17 -9.42 -6.44 -3.16
CA CYS A 17 -10.20 -5.95 -2.04
C CYS A 17 -11.66 -6.41 -2.15
N THR A 18 -12.30 -6.63 -1.00
CA THR A 18 -13.76 -6.63 -0.93
C THR A 18 -14.31 -5.21 -1.03
N LEU A 19 -15.53 -5.05 -1.53
CA LEU A 19 -16.22 -3.74 -1.54
C LEU A 19 -16.33 -3.14 -0.13
N ARG A 20 -16.50 -4.00 0.89
CA ARG A 20 -16.58 -3.57 2.29
C ARG A 20 -15.25 -2.99 2.80
N GLN A 21 -14.12 -3.61 2.45
CA GLN A 21 -12.79 -3.06 2.78
C GLN A 21 -12.58 -1.70 2.12
N ILE A 22 -12.89 -1.57 0.83
CA ILE A 22 -12.76 -0.28 0.11
C ILE A 22 -13.60 0.81 0.78
N GLN A 23 -14.86 0.50 1.11
CA GLN A 23 -15.73 1.43 1.82
C GLN A 23 -15.16 1.81 3.18
N TYR A 24 -14.77 0.83 3.99
CA TYR A 24 -14.24 1.06 5.32
C TYR A 24 -12.95 1.90 5.30
N TRP A 25 -12.00 1.57 4.42
CA TRP A 25 -10.74 2.32 4.29
C TRP A 25 -10.96 3.75 3.80
N ARG A 26 -11.93 3.96 2.91
CA ARG A 26 -12.34 5.31 2.50
C ARG A 26 -12.96 6.10 3.65
N GLU A 27 -13.91 5.51 4.38
CA GLU A 27 -14.55 6.13 5.55
C GLU A 27 -13.55 6.51 6.65
N LYS A 28 -12.48 5.73 6.79
CA LYS A 28 -11.37 6.00 7.72
C LYS A 28 -10.28 6.91 7.15
N GLY A 29 -10.40 7.37 5.91
CA GLY A 29 -9.42 8.26 5.27
C GLY A 29 -8.07 7.59 4.95
N ILE A 30 -8.02 6.26 4.93
CA ILE A 30 -6.77 5.50 4.71
C ILE A 30 -6.40 5.54 3.23
N VAL A 31 -7.34 5.17 2.37
CA VAL A 31 -7.24 5.33 0.91
C VAL A 31 -8.36 6.24 0.46
N VAL A 32 -8.00 7.46 0.08
CA VAL A 32 -8.95 8.48 -0.37
C VAL A 32 -8.98 8.51 -1.90
N PRO A 33 -10.13 8.24 -2.53
CA PRO A 33 -10.28 8.31 -3.98
C PRO A 33 -10.04 9.73 -4.49
N VAL A 34 -9.46 9.85 -5.70
CA VAL A 34 -9.21 11.16 -6.33
C VAL A 34 -10.50 11.93 -6.63
N ILE A 35 -11.58 11.21 -6.98
CA ILE A 35 -12.89 11.82 -7.21
C ILE A 35 -13.86 11.33 -6.12
N SER A 36 -14.18 12.23 -5.20
CA SER A 36 -15.24 12.09 -4.21
C SER A 36 -15.83 13.45 -3.83
N GLU A 37 -16.98 13.80 -4.38
CA GLU A 37 -17.75 14.94 -3.85
C GLU A 37 -18.68 14.47 -2.67
N THR A 38 -19.42 15.36 -1.97
CA THR A 38 -20.40 15.10 -0.82
C THR A 38 -21.92 15.50 -1.09
N GLY A 39 -22.94 14.58 -1.03
CA GLY A 39 -24.23 14.60 -1.84
C GLY A 39 -24.73 13.31 -2.60
N THR A 40 -25.97 13.29 -3.13
CA THR A 40 -26.88 12.11 -3.32
C THR A 40 -26.78 11.23 -4.59
N GLY A 41 -25.81 11.44 -5.49
CA GLY A 41 -25.76 10.68 -6.76
C GLY A 41 -24.35 10.43 -7.29
N ARG A 42 -23.47 9.84 -6.48
CA ARG A 42 -22.02 9.92 -6.74
C ARG A 42 -21.34 8.73 -7.37
N SER A 43 -20.58 9.08 -8.39
CA SER A 43 -19.54 8.26 -8.94
C SER A 43 -18.26 8.46 -8.13
N ILE A 44 -17.84 7.40 -7.44
CA ILE A 44 -16.57 7.35 -6.70
C ILE A 44 -15.55 6.70 -7.60
N TYR A 45 -14.43 7.38 -7.82
CA TYR A 45 -13.40 6.89 -8.70
C TYR A 45 -12.00 6.90 -8.08
N TYR A 46 -11.31 5.81 -8.31
CA TYR A 46 -9.94 5.56 -7.89
C TYR A 46 -9.00 5.80 -9.06
N SER A 47 -7.88 6.48 -8.79
CA SER A 47 -6.76 6.57 -9.72
C SER A 47 -5.93 5.29 -9.69
N ARG A 48 -4.93 5.19 -10.56
CA ARG A 48 -3.94 4.11 -10.54
C ARG A 48 -3.17 4.06 -9.22
N SER A 49 -2.74 5.21 -8.69
CA SER A 49 -2.03 5.26 -7.41
C SER A 49 -2.90 4.75 -6.27
N ASN A 50 -4.19 5.10 -6.25
CA ASN A 50 -5.10 4.53 -5.26
C ASN A 50 -5.21 3.00 -5.38
N LEU A 51 -5.19 2.43 -6.59
CA LEU A 51 -5.20 0.98 -6.75
C LEU A 51 -3.93 0.32 -6.18
N VAL A 52 -2.77 0.97 -6.31
CA VAL A 52 -1.53 0.50 -5.69
C VAL A 52 -1.62 0.55 -4.17
N GLU A 53 -2.14 1.63 -3.59
CA GLU A 53 -2.40 1.74 -2.14
C GLU A 53 -3.32 0.62 -1.63
N LEU A 54 -4.43 0.37 -2.34
CA LEU A 54 -5.38 -0.70 -2.01
C LEU A 54 -4.73 -2.10 -2.09
N ALA A 55 -3.99 -2.38 -3.18
CA ALA A 55 -3.32 -3.66 -3.37
C ALA A 55 -2.22 -3.88 -2.31
N ALA A 56 -1.50 -2.84 -1.92
CA ALA A 56 -0.49 -2.91 -0.87
C ALA A 56 -1.11 -3.26 0.48
N MET A 57 -2.23 -2.61 0.84
CA MET A 57 -2.97 -2.95 2.06
C MET A 57 -3.46 -4.41 2.06
N VAL A 58 -4.02 -4.89 0.95
CA VAL A 58 -4.44 -6.31 0.83
C VAL A 58 -3.26 -7.24 1.00
N TYR A 59 -2.15 -6.96 0.33
CA TYR A 59 -0.94 -7.78 0.40
C TYR A 59 -0.43 -7.86 1.85
N TRP A 60 -0.19 -6.73 2.50
CA TRP A 60 0.34 -6.70 3.87
C TRP A 60 -0.56 -7.45 4.84
N LEU A 61 -1.88 -7.23 4.79
CA LEU A 61 -2.84 -7.96 5.61
C LEU A 61 -2.80 -9.47 5.35
N SER A 62 -2.68 -9.90 4.08
CA SER A 62 -2.59 -11.32 3.73
C SER A 62 -1.30 -11.99 4.20
N THR A 63 -0.22 -11.22 4.37
CA THR A 63 1.04 -11.72 4.96
C THR A 63 1.04 -11.77 6.49
N GLY A 64 -0.08 -11.40 7.13
CA GLY A 64 -0.23 -11.40 8.58
C GLY A 64 0.20 -10.09 9.27
N ILE A 65 0.51 -9.04 8.51
CA ILE A 65 0.72 -7.70 9.08
C ILE A 65 -0.62 -7.20 9.62
N SER A 66 -0.64 -6.71 10.86
CA SER A 66 -1.86 -6.18 11.46
C SER A 66 -2.35 -4.94 10.72
N PHE A 67 -3.65 -4.64 10.85
CA PHE A 67 -4.24 -3.49 10.18
C PHE A 67 -3.58 -2.15 10.58
N ASP A 68 -3.28 -1.98 11.86
CA ASP A 68 -2.65 -0.75 12.36
C ASP A 68 -1.24 -0.57 11.82
N ILE A 69 -0.46 -1.66 11.75
CA ILE A 69 0.88 -1.64 11.15
C ILE A 69 0.79 -1.35 9.65
N ALA A 70 -0.14 -1.98 8.93
CA ALA A 70 -0.35 -1.72 7.50
C ALA A 70 -0.70 -0.24 7.24
N CYS A 71 -1.57 0.35 8.06
CA CYS A 71 -1.89 1.79 7.98
C CYS A 71 -0.67 2.66 8.29
N PHE A 72 0.14 2.29 9.28
CA PHE A 72 1.39 2.97 9.61
C PHE A 72 2.38 2.96 8.43
N ILE A 73 2.61 1.78 7.82
CA ILE A 73 3.47 1.64 6.63
C ILE A 73 2.94 2.54 5.50
N LEU A 74 1.65 2.46 5.20
CA LEU A 74 1.03 3.23 4.11
C LEU A 74 1.24 4.73 4.33
N LYS A 75 0.96 5.22 5.52
CA LYS A 75 1.12 6.62 5.88
C LYS A 75 2.58 7.08 5.72
N GLN A 76 3.51 6.33 6.28
CA GLN A 76 4.94 6.67 6.21
C GLN A 76 5.47 6.67 4.78
N LEU A 77 5.08 5.69 3.95
CA LEU A 77 5.50 5.68 2.54
C LEU A 77 4.91 6.84 1.75
N LYS A 78 3.66 7.23 2.02
CA LYS A 78 3.04 8.39 1.36
C LYS A 78 3.73 9.71 1.74
N GLU A 79 4.25 9.79 2.96
CA GLU A 79 4.99 10.97 3.44
C GLU A 79 6.45 10.99 2.94
N GLN A 80 7.12 9.83 2.90
CA GLN A 80 8.55 9.74 2.58
C GLN A 80 8.83 9.56 1.09
N GLU A 81 8.03 8.75 0.39
CA GLU A 81 8.28 8.38 -1.01
C GLU A 81 6.98 8.13 -1.81
N PRO A 82 6.16 9.18 -2.03
CA PRO A 82 4.86 9.06 -2.70
C PRO A 82 4.97 8.54 -4.15
N GLU A 83 6.10 8.79 -4.81
CA GLU A 83 6.36 8.36 -6.19
C GLU A 83 6.33 6.83 -6.38
N LEU A 84 6.56 6.05 -5.30
CA LEU A 84 6.44 4.60 -5.35
C LEU A 84 5.03 4.14 -5.72
N PHE A 85 3.99 4.89 -5.34
CA PHE A 85 2.61 4.57 -5.68
C PHE A 85 2.22 4.99 -7.10
N VAL A 86 2.99 5.90 -7.70
CA VAL A 86 2.70 6.46 -9.03
C VAL A 86 3.45 5.70 -10.12
N SER A 87 4.74 5.43 -9.90
CA SER A 87 5.64 4.86 -10.91
C SER A 87 6.12 3.45 -10.59
N GLY A 88 5.99 3.02 -9.32
CA GLY A 88 6.59 1.77 -8.83
C GLY A 88 8.12 1.81 -8.77
N GLN A 89 8.72 2.95 -9.10
CA GLN A 89 10.14 3.18 -9.04
C GLN A 89 10.46 3.94 -7.75
N GLY A 90 11.51 3.51 -7.08
CA GLY A 90 11.92 4.11 -5.82
C GLY A 90 12.74 3.14 -4.98
N ARG A 91 12.98 3.54 -3.74
CA ARG A 91 13.76 2.75 -2.79
C ARG A 91 12.90 1.63 -2.23
N ARG A 92 13.55 0.54 -1.84
CA ARG A 92 12.89 -0.55 -1.12
C ARG A 92 12.88 -0.21 0.36
N PHE A 93 11.81 -0.61 1.03
CA PHE A 93 11.68 -0.46 2.47
C PHE A 93 11.47 -1.80 3.15
N MET A 94 11.85 -1.85 4.42
CA MET A 94 11.60 -2.96 5.32
C MET A 94 11.16 -2.43 6.67
N LEU A 95 10.41 -3.25 7.39
CA LEU A 95 10.13 -3.07 8.79
C LEU A 95 11.18 -3.82 9.60
N LEU A 96 11.75 -3.13 10.58
CA LEU A 96 12.62 -3.71 11.59
C LEU A 96 11.96 -3.60 12.96
N LEU A 97 12.01 -4.69 13.71
CA LEU A 97 11.69 -4.69 15.13
C LEU A 97 12.92 -4.24 15.93
N SER A 98 12.76 -3.17 16.69
CA SER A 98 13.77 -2.65 17.61
C SER A 98 13.80 -3.45 18.92
N GLN A 99 14.78 -3.18 19.78
CA GLN A 99 14.91 -3.86 21.08
C GLN A 99 13.80 -3.50 22.08
N ASP A 100 13.14 -2.36 21.89
CA ASP A 100 12.02 -1.87 22.71
C ASP A 100 10.65 -2.30 22.15
N ASP A 101 10.62 -3.33 21.29
CA ASP A 101 9.44 -3.79 20.54
C ASP A 101 8.81 -2.73 19.62
N SER A 102 9.50 -1.61 19.38
CA SER A 102 9.04 -0.62 18.40
C SER A 102 9.32 -1.10 16.98
N LEU A 103 8.34 -0.89 16.09
CA LEU A 103 8.46 -1.23 14.68
C LEU A 103 8.84 0.04 13.90
N SER A 104 9.94 -0.03 13.14
CA SER A 104 10.41 1.10 12.32
C SER A 104 10.39 0.76 10.85
N LEU A 105 9.82 1.66 10.04
CA LEU A 105 9.93 1.60 8.58
C LEU A 105 11.23 2.29 8.17
N VAL A 106 12.12 1.54 7.56
CA VAL A 106 13.43 2.03 7.12
C VAL A 106 13.70 1.63 5.68
N GLU A 107 14.54 2.39 4.99
CA GLU A 107 15.09 1.99 3.71
C GLU A 107 15.81 0.62 3.86
N PHE A 108 15.61 -0.24 2.88
CA PHE A 108 16.18 -1.57 2.85
C PHE A 108 17.70 -1.50 2.74
N ASP A 109 18.37 -1.96 3.80
CA ASP A 109 19.81 -2.17 3.82
C ASP A 109 20.09 -3.65 4.08
N ARG A 110 20.79 -4.29 3.14
CA ARG A 110 21.07 -5.73 3.20
C ARG A 110 21.89 -6.10 4.44
N LYS A 111 22.87 -5.28 4.84
CA LYS A 111 23.74 -5.61 5.98
C LYS A 111 22.95 -5.54 7.28
N ARG A 112 22.12 -4.52 7.44
CA ARG A 112 21.25 -4.32 8.60
C ARG A 112 20.15 -5.38 8.68
N ALA A 113 19.58 -5.77 7.53
CA ALA A 113 18.62 -6.87 7.47
C ALA A 113 19.24 -8.19 7.96
N ILE A 114 20.42 -8.56 7.44
CA ILE A 114 21.13 -9.78 7.86
C ILE A 114 21.49 -9.71 9.35
N ALA A 115 22.06 -8.60 9.81
CA ALA A 115 22.40 -8.43 11.21
C ALA A 115 21.18 -8.56 12.15
N SER A 116 20.02 -8.02 11.75
CA SER A 116 18.79 -8.15 12.52
C SER A 116 18.31 -9.61 12.59
N LEU A 117 18.41 -10.35 11.47
CA LEU A 117 18.08 -11.77 11.43
C LEU A 117 19.05 -12.62 12.26
N ASP A 118 20.35 -12.32 12.23
CA ASP A 118 21.38 -12.99 13.04
C ASP A 118 21.13 -12.79 14.55
N GLU A 119 20.56 -11.64 14.93
CA GLU A 119 20.11 -11.33 16.30
C GLU A 119 18.74 -11.96 16.65
N GLY A 120 18.13 -12.72 15.74
CA GLY A 120 16.82 -13.34 15.92
C GLY A 120 15.62 -12.38 15.81
N LYS A 121 15.83 -11.17 15.29
CA LYS A 121 14.76 -10.17 15.10
C LYS A 121 14.08 -10.33 13.75
N ALA A 122 12.81 -9.97 13.70
CA ALA A 122 12.03 -10.00 12.47
C ALA A 122 12.46 -8.88 11.50
N VAL A 123 12.55 -9.24 10.21
CA VAL A 123 12.69 -8.30 9.10
C VAL A 123 11.55 -8.56 8.13
N ILE A 124 10.65 -7.58 7.98
CA ILE A 124 9.47 -7.73 7.13
C ILE A 124 9.61 -6.82 5.91
N PRO A 125 9.75 -7.38 4.70
CA PRO A 125 9.90 -6.55 3.52
C PRO A 125 8.54 -6.02 3.05
N VAL A 126 8.52 -4.79 2.56
CA VAL A 126 7.26 -4.09 2.21
C VAL A 126 6.80 -4.37 0.77
N TRP A 127 7.73 -4.68 -0.14
CA TRP A 127 7.48 -5.17 -1.52
C TRP A 127 6.59 -4.28 -2.41
N LEU A 128 6.59 -2.97 -2.19
CA LEU A 128 5.72 -2.06 -2.95
C LEU A 128 6.05 -2.06 -4.46
N ASP A 129 7.31 -2.23 -4.83
CA ASP A 129 7.74 -2.39 -6.22
C ASP A 129 7.15 -3.65 -6.87
N VAL A 130 7.17 -4.78 -6.16
CA VAL A 130 6.58 -6.04 -6.65
C VAL A 130 5.05 -5.91 -6.78
N ILE A 131 4.39 -5.33 -5.78
CA ILE A 131 2.94 -5.07 -5.80
C ILE A 131 2.58 -4.19 -7.01
N TYR A 132 3.35 -3.12 -7.24
CA TYR A 132 3.15 -2.24 -8.38
C TYR A 132 3.28 -2.99 -9.71
N GLN A 133 4.33 -3.79 -9.89
CA GLN A 133 4.54 -4.55 -11.13
C GLN A 133 3.41 -5.54 -11.39
N GLN A 134 2.92 -6.25 -10.36
CA GLN A 134 1.77 -7.14 -10.50
C GLN A 134 0.51 -6.39 -10.94
N LEU A 135 0.29 -5.19 -10.40
CA LEU A 135 -0.84 -4.35 -10.78
C LEU A 135 -0.68 -3.82 -12.21
N ALA A 136 0.53 -3.39 -12.60
CA ALA A 136 0.85 -2.88 -13.93
C ALA A 136 0.57 -3.94 -15.00
N VAL A 137 0.93 -5.20 -14.77
CA VAL A 137 0.61 -6.33 -15.67
C VAL A 137 -0.91 -6.51 -15.82
N LYS A 138 -1.67 -6.46 -14.73
CA LYS A 138 -3.15 -6.55 -14.78
C LYS A 138 -3.79 -5.39 -15.54
N LEU A 139 -3.21 -4.20 -15.43
CA LEU A 139 -3.71 -2.97 -16.04
C LEU A 139 -3.19 -2.73 -17.46
N LYS A 140 -2.28 -3.56 -17.96
CA LYS A 140 -1.54 -3.37 -19.23
C LYS A 140 -0.87 -1.99 -19.28
N MET A 141 -0.18 -1.63 -18.19
CA MET A 141 0.61 -0.41 -18.05
C MET A 141 2.07 -0.68 -18.40
#